data_AF-A0A6B3FUF9-F1
#
_entry.id   AF-A0A6B3FUF9-F1
#
_cell.length_a   1.000
_cell.length_b   1.000
_cell.length_c   1.000
_cell.angle_alpha   90.00
_cell.angle_beta   90.00
_cell.angle_gamma   90.00
#
_symmetry.space_group_name_H-M   'P 1'
#
loop_
_entity.id
_entity.type
_entity.pdbx_description
1 polymer ?
#
loop_
_entity_poly.entity_id
_entity_poly.type
_entity_poly.pdbx_seq_one_letter_code
_entity_poly.pdbx_strand_id
1 'polypeptide(L)'
;TALVGCGGEGSDDAFDGKSADTIAADAVKATRDAKSLRIVGKAKQPGGNEIGIDFHVDDQDHCTGTMTGQGAKADVLQVGQSVYVRGDEKFWQNTLKGKPGTEEVVKQVQGKWVASDPAQSGTEGMCDK
;
A
#
# COMPACT_ATOMS: atom_id res chain seq x y z
N THR A 1 11.96 33.99 14.85
CA THR A 1 11.38 32.63 14.78
C THR A 1 11.99 31.93 13.58
N ALA A 2 13.04 31.14 13.80
CA ALA A 2 13.69 30.38 12.73
C ALA A 2 12.94 29.05 12.55
N LEU A 3 12.58 28.74 11.31
CA LEU A 3 12.05 27.45 10.89
C LEU A 3 13.18 26.42 10.98
N VAL A 4 13.16 25.57 12.00
CA VAL A 4 14.04 24.40 12.06
C VAL A 4 13.49 23.38 11.07
N GLY A 5 14.09 23.32 9.89
CA GLY A 5 13.84 22.25 8.93
C GLY A 5 14.44 20.94 9.47
N CYS A 6 13.64 19.88 9.53
CA CYS A 6 14.16 18.51 9.65
C CYS A 6 14.86 18.09 8.35
N GLY A 7 15.98 18.75 8.04
CA GLY A 7 17.02 18.21 7.17
C GLY A 7 18.20 17.97 8.09
N GLY A 8 18.30 16.76 8.64
CA GLY A 8 19.48 16.39 9.42
C GLY A 8 20.72 16.63 8.57
N GLU A 9 21.71 17.31 9.13
CA GLU A 9 23.08 17.31 8.61
C GLU A 9 23.48 15.86 8.39
N GLY A 10 23.44 15.42 7.13
CA GLY A 10 24.08 14.18 6.75
C GLY A 10 25.56 14.39 7.01
N SER A 11 26.07 13.81 8.09
CA SER A 11 27.51 13.60 8.20
C SER A 11 27.90 12.80 6.97
N ASP A 12 28.79 13.35 6.14
CA ASP A 12 29.39 12.62 5.01
C ASP A 12 29.97 11.25 5.45
N ASP A 13 30.17 11.07 6.77
CA ASP A 13 30.67 9.87 7.44
C ASP A 13 29.63 8.76 7.72
N ALA A 14 28.32 8.93 7.47
CA ALA A 14 27.29 7.99 7.95
C ALA A 14 27.46 6.54 7.42
N PHE A 15 28.12 6.43 6.27
CA PHE A 15 28.42 5.16 5.61
C PHE A 15 29.91 4.92 5.40
N ASP A 16 30.77 5.81 5.90
CA ASP A 16 32.21 5.74 5.67
C ASP A 16 32.81 4.46 6.25
N GLY A 17 33.61 3.78 5.42
CA GLY A 17 34.22 2.50 5.77
C GLY A 17 33.27 1.30 5.85
N LYS A 18 31.95 1.47 5.64
CA LYS A 18 30.99 0.36 5.60
C LYS A 18 30.96 -0.31 4.22
N SER A 19 30.81 -1.63 4.20
CA SER A 19 30.51 -2.37 2.96
C SER A 19 29.07 -2.14 2.53
N ALA A 20 28.77 -2.31 1.24
CA ALA A 20 27.41 -2.25 0.72
C ALA A 20 26.45 -3.21 1.45
N ASP A 21 26.93 -4.42 1.79
CA ASP A 21 26.15 -5.41 2.53
C ASP A 21 25.81 -4.93 3.95
N THR A 22 26.74 -4.23 4.61
CA THR A 22 26.52 -3.65 5.94
C THR A 22 25.46 -2.56 5.88
N ILE A 23 25.53 -1.69 4.88
CA ILE A 23 24.55 -0.62 4.65
C ILE A 23 23.17 -1.22 4.40
N ALA A 24 23.07 -2.25 3.56
CA ALA A 24 21.82 -2.95 3.28
C ALA A 24 21.24 -3.61 4.54
N ALA A 25 22.08 -4.28 5.33
CA ALA A 25 21.66 -4.91 6.59
C ALA A 25 21.14 -3.89 7.60
N ASP A 26 21.84 -2.76 7.77
CA ASP A 26 21.43 -1.66 8.63
C ASP A 26 20.08 -1.06 8.20
N ALA A 27 19.87 -0.87 6.89
CA ALA A 27 18.61 -0.37 6.33
C ALA A 27 17.44 -1.35 6.55
N VAL A 28 17.67 -2.66 6.37
CA VAL A 28 16.67 -3.69 6.66
C VAL A 28 16.32 -3.70 8.15
N LYS A 29 17.32 -3.59 9.03
CA LYS A 29 17.12 -3.52 10.48
C LYS A 29 16.28 -2.28 10.85
N ALA A 30 16.64 -1.11 10.34
CA ALA A 30 15.90 0.12 10.62
C ALA A 30 14.42 0.04 10.18
N THR A 31 14.16 -0.55 9.01
CA THR A 31 12.79 -0.78 8.51
C THR A 31 11.99 -1.72 9.42
N ARG A 32 12.63 -2.80 9.91
CA ARG A 32 11.98 -3.75 10.84
C ARG A 32 11.68 -3.12 12.20
N ASP A 33 12.62 -2.35 12.73
CA ASP A 33 12.51 -1.72 14.05
C ASP A 33 11.53 -0.52 14.07
N ALA A 34 11.15 0.01 12.90
CA ALA A 34 10.19 1.11 12.79
C ALA A 34 8.82 0.73 13.38
N LYS A 35 8.18 1.65 14.10
CA LYS A 35 6.84 1.46 14.66
C LYS A 35 5.73 1.53 13.62
N SER A 36 5.93 2.38 12.62
CA SER A 36 5.02 2.49 11.49
C SER A 36 5.79 2.90 10.25
N LEU A 37 5.21 2.60 9.09
CA LEU A 37 5.74 2.96 7.79
C LEU A 37 4.64 3.54 6.92
N ARG A 38 5.02 4.47 6.04
CA ARG A 38 4.21 4.86 4.89
C ARG A 38 4.88 4.33 3.63
N ILE A 39 4.15 3.52 2.88
CA ILE A 39 4.61 2.89 1.64
C ILE A 39 3.90 3.59 0.48
N VAL A 40 4.66 4.38 -0.29
CA VAL A 40 4.16 5.04 -1.50
C VAL A 40 4.91 4.47 -2.69
N GLY A 41 4.19 4.05 -3.71
CA GLY A 41 4.83 3.39 -4.85
C GLY A 41 3.94 3.28 -6.07
N LYS A 42 4.54 2.73 -7.12
CA LYS A 42 3.89 2.39 -8.38
C LYS A 42 4.26 0.95 -8.74
N ALA A 43 3.25 0.12 -8.99
CA ALA A 43 3.41 -1.26 -9.42
C ALA A 43 3.01 -1.39 -10.89
N LYS A 44 3.85 -2.06 -11.69
CA LYS A 44 3.51 -2.42 -13.07
C LYS A 44 2.83 -3.77 -13.10
N GLN A 45 1.67 -3.85 -13.72
CA GLN A 45 0.95 -5.09 -13.95
C GLN A 45 1.34 -5.72 -15.29
N PRO A 46 1.17 -7.05 -15.43
CA PRO A 46 1.17 -7.70 -16.74
C PRO A 46 0.23 -6.96 -17.70
N GLY A 47 0.71 -6.65 -18.92
CA GLY A 47 -0.02 -5.82 -19.89
C GLY A 47 0.29 -4.33 -19.85
N GLY A 48 1.20 -3.88 -18.96
CA GLY A 48 1.76 -2.52 -18.98
C GLY A 48 0.97 -1.48 -18.18
N ASN A 49 -0.12 -1.88 -17.52
CA ASN A 49 -0.87 -1.00 -16.63
C ASN A 49 -0.07 -0.66 -15.37
N GLU A 50 -0.21 0.56 -14.88
CA GLU A 50 0.40 1.01 -13.63
C GLU A 50 -0.67 1.20 -12.55
N ILE A 51 -0.36 0.73 -11.33
CA ILE A 51 -1.15 0.95 -10.12
C ILE A 51 -0.32 1.80 -9.17
N GLY A 52 -0.85 2.93 -8.71
CA GLY A 52 -0.33 3.68 -7.59
C GLY A 52 -0.82 3.12 -6.26
N ILE A 53 0.08 3.07 -5.27
CA ILE A 53 -0.22 2.65 -3.90
C ILE A 53 0.25 3.72 -2.90
N ASP A 54 -0.54 3.90 -1.85
CA ASP A 54 -0.18 4.71 -0.67
C ASP A 54 -0.79 4.06 0.57
N PHE A 55 0.03 3.42 1.37
CA PHE A 55 -0.37 2.61 2.52
C PHE A 55 0.35 3.06 3.78
N HIS A 56 -0.36 2.98 4.90
CA HIS A 56 0.16 3.15 6.24
C HIS A 56 -0.01 1.82 6.98
N VAL A 57 1.09 1.33 7.54
CA VAL A 57 1.16 0.08 8.31
C VAL A 57 1.88 0.31 9.64
N ASP A 58 1.50 -0.41 10.69
CA ASP A 58 2.15 -0.36 12.00
C ASP A 58 2.36 -1.75 12.63
N ASP A 59 3.13 -1.80 13.72
CA ASP A 59 3.42 -3.03 14.47
C ASP A 59 2.25 -3.54 15.34
N GLN A 60 1.04 -2.99 15.14
CA GLN A 60 -0.19 -3.36 15.83
C GLN A 60 -1.25 -3.92 14.86
N ASP A 61 -0.82 -4.37 13.67
CA ASP A 61 -1.68 -4.89 12.60
C ASP A 61 -2.69 -3.86 12.04
N HIS A 62 -2.46 -2.55 12.25
CA HIS A 62 -3.27 -1.55 11.57
C HIS A 62 -2.71 -1.30 10.17
N CYS A 63 -3.55 -1.53 9.17
CA CYS A 63 -3.24 -1.25 7.77
C CYS A 63 -4.37 -0.43 7.16
N THR A 64 -4.02 0.74 6.61
CA THR A 64 -4.94 1.57 5.83
C THR A 64 -4.24 2.07 4.58
N GLY A 65 -4.96 2.22 3.48
CA GLY A 65 -4.32 2.71 2.28
C GLY A 65 -5.26 2.99 1.14
N THR A 66 -4.66 3.43 0.05
CA THR A 66 -5.36 3.70 -1.20
C THR A 66 -4.61 3.09 -2.37
N MET A 67 -5.40 2.61 -3.33
CA MET A 67 -4.94 2.09 -4.62
C MET A 67 -5.56 2.93 -5.73
N THR A 68 -4.78 3.25 -6.75
CA THR A 68 -5.24 4.01 -7.92
C THR A 68 -4.69 3.44 -9.20
N GLY A 69 -5.45 3.48 -10.29
CA GLY A 69 -4.96 3.03 -11.60
C GLY A 69 -6.08 2.83 -12.59
N GLN A 70 -5.81 3.06 -13.88
CA GLN A 70 -6.80 2.89 -14.96
C GLN A 70 -8.12 3.65 -14.72
N GLY A 71 -8.05 4.81 -14.07
CA GLY A 71 -9.21 5.63 -13.71
C GLY A 71 -10.04 5.09 -12.54
N ALA A 72 -9.59 4.04 -11.88
CA ALA A 72 -10.19 3.47 -10.68
C ALA A 72 -9.46 3.90 -9.41
N LYS A 73 -10.21 3.96 -8.30
CA LYS A 73 -9.71 4.14 -6.94
C LYS A 73 -10.35 3.12 -5.99
N ALA A 74 -9.54 2.63 -5.05
CA ALA A 74 -10.04 1.90 -3.90
C ALA A 74 -9.33 2.31 -2.61
N ASP A 75 -10.07 2.32 -1.51
CA ASP A 75 -9.51 2.39 -0.16
C ASP A 75 -9.43 0.98 0.44
N VAL A 76 -8.40 0.74 1.26
CA VAL A 76 -8.15 -0.53 1.95
C VAL A 76 -8.09 -0.29 3.45
N LEU A 77 -8.68 -1.19 4.22
CA LEU A 77 -8.68 -1.19 5.68
C LEU A 77 -8.53 -2.62 6.20
N GLN A 78 -7.61 -2.84 7.13
CA GLN A 78 -7.53 -4.07 7.91
C GLN A 78 -8.18 -3.90 9.28
N VAL A 79 -8.99 -4.87 9.68
CA VAL A 79 -9.55 -5.00 11.03
C VAL A 79 -9.30 -6.43 11.51
N GLY A 80 -8.39 -6.61 12.47
CA GLY A 80 -7.91 -7.93 12.84
C GLY A 80 -7.26 -8.63 11.65
N GLN A 81 -7.73 -9.84 11.32
CA GLN A 81 -7.25 -10.61 10.17
C GLN A 81 -8.06 -10.38 8.88
N SER A 82 -9.05 -9.48 8.92
CA SER A 82 -9.95 -9.22 7.79
C SER A 82 -9.53 -7.97 7.05
N VAL A 83 -9.42 -8.08 5.73
CA VAL A 83 -9.18 -6.94 4.83
C VAL A 83 -10.49 -6.53 4.19
N TYR A 84 -10.73 -5.22 4.15
CA TYR A 84 -11.89 -4.62 3.52
C TYR A 84 -11.45 -3.67 2.43
N VAL A 85 -12.18 -3.70 1.31
CA VAL A 85 -11.92 -2.84 0.16
C VAL A 85 -13.16 -2.00 -0.12
N ARG A 86 -12.96 -0.70 -0.32
CA ARG A 86 -13.98 0.24 -0.77
C ARG A 86 -13.57 0.85 -2.10
N GLY A 87 -13.97 0.19 -3.18
CA GLY A 87 -13.73 0.63 -4.54
C GLY A 87 -14.80 1.57 -5.08
N ASP A 88 -14.43 2.45 -5.99
CA ASP A 88 -15.36 3.17 -6.86
C ASP A 88 -15.98 2.24 -7.93
N GLU A 89 -16.90 2.77 -8.73
CA GLU A 89 -17.55 2.03 -9.81
C GLU A 89 -16.52 1.38 -10.75
N LYS A 90 -15.49 2.14 -11.13
CA LYS A 90 -14.48 1.72 -12.10
C LYS A 90 -13.61 0.59 -11.55
N PHE A 91 -13.27 0.63 -10.27
CA PHE A 91 -12.55 -0.43 -9.57
C PHE A 91 -13.30 -1.76 -9.66
N TRP A 92 -14.60 -1.74 -9.35
CA TRP A 92 -15.42 -2.95 -9.39
C TRP A 92 -15.70 -3.44 -10.80
N GLN A 93 -15.92 -2.53 -11.77
CA GLN A 93 -16.01 -2.88 -13.19
C GLN A 93 -14.74 -3.58 -13.69
N ASN A 94 -13.56 -3.08 -13.31
CA ASN A 94 -12.28 -3.68 -13.69
C ASN A 94 -12.08 -5.06 -13.02
N THR A 95 -12.39 -5.17 -11.73
CA THR A 95 -12.23 -6.39 -10.93
C THR A 95 -13.16 -7.51 -11.34
N LEU A 96 -14.41 -7.18 -11.69
CA LEU A 96 -15.44 -8.14 -12.05
C LEU A 96 -15.56 -8.37 -13.57
N LYS A 97 -14.68 -7.75 -14.38
CA LYS A 97 -14.73 -7.81 -15.83
C LYS A 97 -14.88 -9.26 -16.33
N GLY A 98 -15.90 -9.49 -17.15
CA GLY A 98 -16.18 -10.82 -17.72
C GLY A 98 -17.01 -11.75 -16.83
N LYS A 99 -17.39 -11.33 -15.61
CA LYS A 99 -18.33 -12.08 -14.76
C LYS A 99 -19.79 -11.71 -15.08
N PRO A 100 -20.71 -12.69 -15.09
CA PRO A 100 -22.13 -12.41 -15.28
C PRO A 100 -22.67 -11.55 -14.13
N GLY A 101 -23.61 -10.66 -14.43
CA GLY A 101 -24.25 -9.79 -13.42
C GLY A 101 -23.37 -8.66 -12.88
N THR A 102 -22.23 -8.36 -13.52
CA THR A 102 -21.28 -7.32 -13.08
C THR A 102 -21.96 -5.99 -12.76
N GLU A 103 -22.82 -5.48 -13.64
CA GLU A 103 -23.46 -4.17 -13.44
C GLU A 103 -24.32 -4.11 -12.16
N GLU A 104 -25.07 -5.17 -11.87
CA GLU A 104 -25.91 -5.24 -10.68
C GLU A 104 -25.06 -5.32 -9.41
N VAL A 105 -24.01 -6.14 -9.42
CA VAL A 105 -23.08 -6.26 -8.31
C VAL A 105 -22.38 -4.92 -8.06
N VAL A 106 -21.87 -4.26 -9.10
CA VAL A 106 -21.19 -2.95 -9.01
C VAL A 106 -22.09 -1.92 -8.32
N LYS A 107 -23.38 -1.83 -8.68
CA LYS A 107 -24.33 -0.92 -8.02
C LYS A 107 -24.48 -1.20 -6.53
N GLN A 108 -24.37 -2.46 -6.12
CA GLN A 108 -24.51 -2.86 -4.72
C GLN A 108 -23.26 -2.55 -3.90
N VAL A 109 -22.06 -2.64 -4.49
CA VAL A 109 -20.78 -2.58 -3.76
C VAL A 109 -20.01 -1.27 -3.93
N GLN A 110 -20.28 -0.48 -4.97
CA GLN A 110 -19.55 0.78 -5.20
C GLN A 110 -19.63 1.70 -3.98
N GLY A 111 -18.47 2.21 -3.55
CA GLY A 111 -18.37 3.09 -2.39
C GLY A 111 -18.67 2.42 -1.04
N LYS A 112 -18.79 1.08 -0.97
CA LYS A 112 -19.01 0.34 0.29
C LYS A 112 -17.82 -0.55 0.63
N TRP A 113 -17.65 -0.83 1.92
CA TRP A 113 -16.66 -1.79 2.40
C TRP A 113 -17.12 -3.21 2.09
N VAL A 114 -16.33 -3.90 1.28
CA VAL A 114 -16.52 -5.31 0.93
C VAL A 114 -15.40 -6.10 1.57
N ALA A 115 -15.76 -7.14 2.33
CA ALA A 115 -14.77 -8.08 2.85
C ALA A 115 -14.05 -8.74 1.68
N SER A 116 -12.72 -8.75 1.73
CA SER A 116 -11.87 -9.26 0.68
C SER A 116 -10.90 -10.28 1.24
N ASP A 117 -10.59 -11.28 0.42
CA ASP A 117 -9.44 -12.14 0.66
C ASP A 117 -8.17 -11.36 0.24
N PRO A 118 -7.15 -11.22 1.11
CA PRO A 118 -5.94 -10.43 0.82
C PRO A 118 -5.26 -10.79 -0.50
N ALA A 119 -5.28 -12.07 -0.89
CA ALA A 119 -4.70 -12.53 -2.15
C ALA A 119 -5.54 -12.06 -3.36
N GLN A 120 -6.86 -11.95 -3.19
CA GLN A 120 -7.77 -11.47 -4.25
C GLN A 120 -7.77 -9.95 -4.40
N SER A 121 -7.54 -9.19 -3.31
CA SER A 121 -7.38 -7.73 -3.36
C SER A 121 -6.00 -7.28 -3.82
N GLY A 122 -5.04 -8.21 -3.95
CA GLY A 122 -3.65 -7.89 -4.29
C GLY A 122 -2.95 -7.10 -3.17
N THR A 123 -3.44 -7.24 -1.93
CA THR A 123 -2.90 -6.58 -0.73
C THR A 123 -2.10 -7.55 0.14
N GLU A 124 -1.93 -8.80 -0.31
CA GLU A 124 -1.09 -9.81 0.33
C GLU A 124 0.33 -9.25 0.54
N GLY A 125 0.85 -9.36 1.77
CA GLY A 125 2.15 -8.82 2.14
C GLY A 125 2.22 -7.30 2.28
N MET A 126 1.23 -6.53 1.80
CA MET A 126 1.25 -5.06 1.88
C MET A 126 0.90 -4.55 3.28
N CYS A 127 0.20 -5.36 4.06
CA CYS A 127 -0.17 -5.06 5.44
C CYS A 127 0.69 -5.80 6.48
N ASP A 128 1.79 -6.43 6.05
CA ASP A 128 2.71 -7.14 6.93
C ASP A 128 3.82 -6.18 7.38
N LYS A 129 3.92 -5.92 8.69
CA LYS A 129 4.87 -4.98 9.30
C LYS A 129 5.60 -5.58 10.50
#